data_AF-A0A5J6YVQ0-F1
#
_entry.id   AF-A0A5J6YVQ0-F1
#
_cell.length_a   1.000
_cell.length_b   1.000
_cell.length_c   1.000
_cell.angle_alpha   90.00
_cell.angle_beta   90.00
_cell.angle_gamma   90.00
#
_symmetry.space_group_name_H-M   'P 1'
#
loop_
_entity.id
_entity.type
_entity.pdbx_description
1 polymer ?
#
loop_
_entity_poly.entity_id
_entity_poly.type
_entity_poly.pdbx_seq_one_letter_code
_entity_poly.pdbx_strand_id
1 'polypeptide(L)'
;MRKPTQLMALLTLVPLLSGPALAWVPQLDETVAKNVIDGAYGRRALVPTFLTVDLGVKDGQFVAGPQAVTAFAGGAACVDGWLAAPTDYSAGSRPAALTISGQADQLFFQAQDARDSFKNLSAADALTGDYASKRLDNGELRVDINVRGLPTEQARNAYLVRMKGKDGKLVAPVRSTYVNDFKPVDAGQPAPAPATTATATTTPATTATGPYQGTLVYYFEPLKAGLAAGAKMDLLIKTEADSDCAYSVVVDLSKFQ
;
A
#
# COMPACT_ATOMS: atom_id res chain seq x y z
N MET A 1 35.57 -19.42 -53.70
CA MET A 1 34.65 -20.29 -52.92
C MET A 1 35.24 -20.51 -51.53
N ARG A 2 34.73 -19.81 -50.50
CA ARG A 2 35.14 -19.96 -49.11
C ARG A 2 33.91 -20.34 -48.28
N LYS A 3 34.00 -21.46 -47.55
CA LYS A 3 32.91 -22.06 -46.76
C LYS A 3 32.58 -21.17 -45.54
N PRO A 4 31.31 -21.07 -45.12
CA PRO A 4 30.94 -20.41 -43.87
C PRO A 4 31.06 -21.40 -42.71
N THR A 5 31.84 -21.03 -41.70
CA THR A 5 31.94 -21.75 -40.43
C THR A 5 30.74 -21.35 -39.58
N GLN A 6 29.79 -22.26 -39.38
CA GLN A 6 28.68 -22.08 -38.45
C GLN A 6 29.22 -22.09 -37.02
N LEU A 7 29.24 -20.93 -36.37
CA LEU A 7 29.43 -20.82 -34.93
C LEU A 7 28.07 -21.08 -34.27
N MET A 8 27.88 -22.30 -33.78
CA MET A 8 26.80 -22.68 -32.87
C MET A 8 27.01 -21.92 -31.55
N ALA A 9 26.35 -20.77 -31.39
CA ALA A 9 26.31 -20.07 -30.10
C ALA A 9 25.30 -20.79 -29.19
N LEU A 10 25.84 -21.46 -28.19
CA LEU A 10 25.16 -22.15 -27.11
C LEU A 10 24.31 -21.14 -26.31
N LEU A 11 22.97 -21.22 -26.44
CA LEU A 11 22.04 -20.51 -25.57
C LEU A 11 22.11 -21.16 -24.17
N THR A 12 22.97 -20.64 -23.30
CA THR A 12 22.93 -20.98 -21.87
C THR A 12 21.74 -20.25 -21.24
N LEU A 13 20.62 -20.97 -21.15
CA LEU A 13 19.51 -20.63 -20.27
C LEU A 13 20.07 -20.53 -18.85
N VAL A 14 20.05 -19.35 -18.25
CA VAL A 14 20.25 -19.15 -16.81
C VAL A 14 18.87 -18.99 -16.17
N PRO A 15 18.14 -20.07 -15.81
CA PRO A 15 17.13 -19.97 -14.79
C PRO A 15 17.84 -20.27 -13.46
N LEU A 16 18.05 -19.31 -12.56
CA LEU A 16 18.29 -19.53 -11.11
C LEU A 16 18.69 -18.22 -10.41
N LEU A 17 17.88 -17.16 -10.53
CA LEU A 17 17.87 -16.05 -9.56
C LEU A 17 16.45 -15.51 -9.35
N SER A 18 15.43 -16.35 -9.51
CA SER A 18 14.14 -16.10 -8.85
C SER A 18 14.38 -16.33 -7.36
N GLY A 19 14.86 -15.28 -6.67
CA GLY A 19 14.84 -15.23 -5.22
C GLY A 19 13.44 -15.56 -4.71
N PRO A 20 13.30 -16.06 -3.46
CA PRO A 20 11.99 -16.38 -2.92
C PRO A 20 11.09 -15.16 -3.11
N ALA A 21 10.00 -15.35 -3.84
CA ALA A 21 9.01 -14.31 -4.06
C ALA A 21 8.65 -13.72 -2.70
N LEU A 22 8.87 -12.41 -2.55
CA LEU A 22 8.76 -11.66 -1.30
C LEU A 22 7.29 -11.59 -0.91
N ALA A 23 6.75 -12.62 -0.25
CA ALA A 23 5.34 -12.67 0.12
C ALA A 23 5.09 -12.19 1.54
N TRP A 24 3.95 -11.52 1.74
CA TRP A 24 3.51 -11.05 3.03
C TRP A 24 3.53 -12.21 4.02
N VAL A 25 4.21 -12.04 5.14
CA VAL A 25 4.33 -13.08 6.15
C VAL A 25 3.24 -12.87 7.21
N PRO A 26 2.23 -13.75 7.29
CA PRO A 26 1.10 -13.55 8.20
C PRO A 26 1.50 -13.63 9.67
N GLN A 27 2.50 -14.43 9.98
CA GLN A 27 3.08 -14.55 11.31
C GLN A 27 4.59 -14.60 11.18
N LEU A 28 5.29 -13.68 11.83
CA LEU A 28 6.74 -13.63 11.78
C LEU A 28 7.36 -14.91 12.35
N ASP A 29 8.26 -15.50 11.57
CA ASP A 29 9.19 -16.53 12.02
C ASP A 29 10.57 -15.93 12.30
N GLU A 30 11.46 -16.74 12.88
CA GLU A 30 12.82 -16.33 13.24
C GLU A 30 13.64 -15.86 12.02
N THR A 31 13.45 -16.49 10.87
CA THR A 31 14.19 -16.17 9.65
C THR A 31 13.78 -14.80 9.12
N VAL A 32 12.48 -14.55 9.00
CA VAL A 32 11.93 -13.27 8.53
C VAL A 32 12.26 -12.17 9.54
N ALA A 33 12.07 -12.41 10.83
CA ALA A 33 12.40 -11.44 11.86
C ALA A 33 13.88 -11.05 11.84
N LYS A 34 14.78 -12.03 11.72
CA LYS A 34 16.21 -11.79 11.56
C LYS A 34 16.52 -10.97 10.31
N ASN A 35 15.90 -11.28 9.17
CA ASN A 35 16.14 -10.56 7.92
C ASN A 35 15.72 -9.09 8.03
N VAL A 36 14.56 -8.81 8.63
CA VAL A 36 14.04 -7.46 8.84
C VAL A 36 14.96 -6.68 9.79
N ILE A 37 15.33 -7.28 10.94
CA ILE A 37 16.23 -6.67 11.92
C ILE A 37 17.60 -6.39 11.31
N ASP A 38 18.23 -7.37 10.64
CA ASP A 38 19.54 -7.19 10.02
C ASP A 38 19.49 -6.08 8.96
N GLY A 39 18.38 -5.98 8.21
CA GLY A 39 18.14 -4.89 7.25
C GLY A 39 18.10 -3.52 7.93
N ALA A 40 17.31 -3.38 9.01
CA ALA A 40 17.24 -2.14 9.78
C ALA A 40 18.60 -1.72 10.38
N TYR A 41 19.44 -2.69 10.76
CA TYR A 41 20.78 -2.44 11.31
C TYR A 41 21.86 -2.24 10.24
N GLY A 42 21.51 -2.29 8.94
CA GLY A 42 22.47 -2.15 7.85
C GLY A 42 23.42 -3.34 7.70
N ARG A 43 23.13 -4.48 8.34
CA ARG A 43 23.90 -5.74 8.23
C ARG A 43 23.63 -6.47 6.91
N ARG A 44 22.56 -6.07 6.19
CA ARG A 44 22.17 -6.57 4.87
C ARG A 44 21.32 -5.52 4.13
N ALA A 45 20.98 -5.82 2.87
CA ALA A 45 20.00 -5.03 2.11
C ALA A 45 18.64 -4.97 2.82
N LEU A 46 17.99 -3.81 2.73
CA LEU A 46 16.64 -3.61 3.26
C LEU A 46 15.65 -4.59 2.63
N VAL A 47 14.81 -5.18 3.48
CA VAL A 47 13.70 -6.03 3.07
C VAL A 47 12.46 -5.14 2.93
N PRO A 48 11.73 -5.20 1.82
CA PRO A 48 10.44 -4.52 1.71
C PRO A 48 9.45 -5.10 2.73
N THR A 49 9.01 -4.31 3.69
CA THR A 49 8.05 -4.70 4.75
C THR A 49 6.65 -4.13 4.54
N PHE A 50 6.50 -3.29 3.52
CA PHE A 50 5.24 -2.70 3.09
C PHE A 50 5.21 -2.60 1.57
N LEU A 51 4.01 -2.43 1.03
CA LEU A 51 3.75 -2.20 -0.39
C LEU A 51 2.95 -0.92 -0.57
N THR A 52 3.45 0.00 -1.38
CA THR A 52 2.68 1.16 -1.82
C THR A 52 2.21 0.98 -3.27
N VAL A 53 0.93 1.24 -3.50
CA VAL A 53 0.30 1.25 -4.82
C VAL A 53 -0.08 2.69 -5.14
N ASP A 54 0.59 3.28 -6.14
CA ASP A 54 0.31 4.65 -6.60
C ASP A 54 -0.86 4.64 -7.61
N LEU A 55 -1.99 5.24 -7.21
CA LEU A 55 -3.20 5.37 -8.02
C LEU A 55 -3.31 6.74 -8.67
N GLY A 56 -2.23 7.53 -8.66
CA GLY A 56 -2.10 8.71 -9.49
C GLY A 56 -2.27 8.37 -10.97
N VAL A 57 -2.71 9.36 -11.74
CA VAL A 57 -2.86 9.24 -13.19
C VAL A 57 -1.78 10.07 -13.87
N LYS A 58 -1.07 9.46 -14.81
CA LYS A 58 -0.09 10.10 -15.67
C LYS A 58 -0.30 9.64 -17.10
N ASP A 59 -0.29 10.58 -18.04
CA ASP A 59 -0.45 10.29 -19.47
C ASP A 59 -1.73 9.48 -19.79
N GLY A 60 -2.83 9.77 -19.05
CA GLY A 60 -4.12 9.11 -19.21
C GLY A 60 -4.21 7.69 -18.62
N GLN A 61 -3.23 7.27 -17.81
CA GLN A 61 -3.17 5.94 -17.22
C GLN A 61 -2.78 5.99 -15.74
N PHE A 62 -3.24 5.03 -14.94
CA PHE A 62 -2.74 4.87 -13.58
C PHE A 62 -1.25 4.52 -13.54
N VAL A 63 -0.52 5.11 -12.59
CA VAL A 63 0.91 4.88 -12.36
C VAL A 63 1.19 3.42 -12.01
N ALA A 64 0.35 2.79 -11.18
CA ALA A 64 0.46 1.37 -10.85
C ALA A 64 0.10 0.41 -12.00
N GLY A 65 -0.33 0.92 -13.16
CA GLY A 65 -0.60 0.15 -14.38
C GLY A 65 -2.05 0.25 -14.87
N PRO A 66 -2.35 -0.18 -16.11
CA PRO A 66 -3.67 0.05 -16.75
C PRO A 66 -4.85 -0.57 -16.01
N GLN A 67 -4.61 -1.60 -15.20
CA GLN A 67 -5.63 -2.32 -14.42
C GLN A 67 -5.48 -2.09 -12.91
N ALA A 68 -4.76 -1.04 -12.50
CA ALA A 68 -4.58 -0.74 -11.08
C ALA A 68 -5.91 -0.40 -10.40
N VAL A 69 -6.82 0.27 -11.12
CA VAL A 69 -8.19 0.53 -10.69
C VAL A 69 -9.15 0.10 -11.80
N THR A 70 -10.16 -0.68 -11.44
CA THR A 70 -11.25 -1.07 -12.34
C THR A 70 -12.60 -0.76 -11.70
N ALA A 71 -13.64 -0.52 -12.51
CA ALA A 71 -15.00 -0.39 -11.96
C ALA A 71 -15.49 -1.75 -11.46
N PHE A 72 -15.81 -1.84 -10.17
CA PHE A 72 -16.52 -2.96 -9.57
C PHE A 72 -18.04 -2.80 -9.75
N ALA A 73 -18.55 -1.58 -9.60
CA ALA A 73 -19.94 -1.20 -9.85
C ALA A 73 -20.01 0.19 -10.53
N GLY A 74 -21.13 0.50 -11.17
CA GLY A 74 -21.36 1.77 -11.89
C GLY A 74 -20.83 1.82 -13.34
N GLY A 75 -20.04 0.82 -13.76
CA GLY A 75 -19.55 0.68 -15.14
C GLY A 75 -18.29 1.49 -15.45
N ALA A 76 -17.80 1.38 -16.70
CA ALA A 76 -16.50 1.94 -17.12
C ALA A 76 -16.40 3.47 -16.93
N ALA A 77 -17.51 4.19 -17.07
CA ALA A 77 -17.57 5.65 -16.93
C ALA A 77 -17.03 6.14 -15.57
N CYS A 78 -17.15 5.34 -14.50
CA CYS A 78 -16.58 5.66 -13.19
C CYS A 78 -15.05 5.82 -13.22
N VAL A 79 -14.37 5.02 -14.04
CA VAL A 79 -12.90 5.06 -14.19
C VAL A 79 -12.50 6.04 -15.29
N ASP A 80 -13.26 6.13 -16.38
CA ASP A 80 -12.95 7.02 -17.51
C ASP A 80 -12.87 8.49 -17.06
N GLY A 81 -13.83 8.94 -16.24
CA GLY A 81 -13.81 10.30 -15.68
C GLY A 81 -12.62 10.55 -14.75
N TRP A 82 -12.16 9.51 -14.06
CA TRP A 82 -10.94 9.60 -13.24
C TRP A 82 -9.71 9.79 -14.12
N LEU A 83 -9.53 8.93 -15.12
CA LEU A 83 -8.39 8.99 -16.03
C LEU A 83 -8.33 10.29 -16.83
N ALA A 84 -9.48 10.81 -17.27
CA ALA A 84 -9.56 12.03 -18.07
C ALA A 84 -9.27 13.31 -17.26
N ALA A 85 -9.71 13.37 -16.01
CA ALA A 85 -9.60 14.56 -15.17
C ALA A 85 -9.19 14.18 -13.73
N PRO A 86 -7.95 13.74 -13.47
CA PRO A 86 -7.55 13.12 -12.20
C PRO A 86 -7.65 14.01 -10.97
N THR A 87 -7.65 15.33 -11.16
CA THR A 87 -7.78 16.35 -10.11
C THR A 87 -9.15 17.01 -10.06
N ASP A 88 -10.10 16.58 -10.89
CA ASP A 88 -11.50 17.01 -10.81
C ASP A 88 -12.24 16.12 -9.81
N TYR A 89 -12.65 16.73 -8.70
CA TYR A 89 -13.36 16.08 -7.60
C TYR A 89 -14.85 16.44 -7.56
N SER A 90 -15.40 17.03 -8.62
CA SER A 90 -16.83 17.37 -8.72
C SER A 90 -17.74 16.15 -8.59
N ALA A 91 -17.26 14.97 -9.00
CA ALA A 91 -17.96 13.69 -8.87
C ALA A 91 -17.62 12.94 -7.56
N GLY A 92 -16.85 13.55 -6.65
CA GLY A 92 -16.39 12.96 -5.41
C GLY A 92 -14.88 12.81 -5.31
N SER A 93 -14.45 12.50 -4.10
CA SER A 93 -13.06 12.24 -3.76
C SER A 93 -12.56 10.92 -4.35
N ARG A 94 -11.22 10.75 -4.36
CA ARG A 94 -10.55 9.60 -4.99
C ARG A 94 -9.40 9.09 -4.13
N PRO A 95 -9.22 7.76 -4.05
CA PRO A 95 -7.99 7.16 -3.53
C PRO A 95 -6.79 7.58 -4.40
N ALA A 96 -5.76 8.18 -3.82
CA ALA A 96 -4.55 8.56 -4.54
C ALA A 96 -3.44 7.51 -4.41
N ALA A 97 -3.37 6.82 -3.27
CA ALA A 97 -2.41 5.76 -3.04
C ALA A 97 -2.92 4.81 -1.95
N LEU A 98 -2.48 3.55 -2.00
CA LEU A 98 -2.66 2.59 -0.92
C LEU A 98 -1.29 2.19 -0.38
N THR A 99 -1.15 2.08 0.95
CA THR A 99 0.00 1.45 1.59
C THR A 99 -0.46 0.27 2.43
N ILE A 100 0.11 -0.90 2.18
CA ILE A 100 -0.24 -2.16 2.83
C ILE A 100 0.95 -2.61 3.65
N SER A 101 0.74 -2.92 4.92
CA SER A 101 1.78 -3.35 5.85
C SER A 101 1.29 -4.46 6.78
N GLY A 102 2.22 -5.29 7.23
CA GLY A 102 2.00 -6.35 8.22
C GLY A 102 2.91 -6.20 9.44
N GLN A 103 3.07 -7.27 10.21
CA GLN A 103 3.93 -7.27 11.39
C GLN A 103 5.40 -6.95 11.09
N ALA A 104 5.90 -7.36 9.92
CA ALA A 104 7.28 -7.09 9.51
C ALA A 104 7.60 -5.59 9.48
N ASP A 105 6.62 -4.76 9.10
CA ASP A 105 6.79 -3.31 9.05
C ASP A 105 6.94 -2.70 10.44
N GLN A 106 6.12 -3.15 11.39
CA GLN A 106 6.25 -2.72 12.78
C GLN A 106 7.53 -3.25 13.42
N LEU A 107 7.95 -4.47 13.08
CA LEU A 107 9.25 -4.99 13.50
C LEU A 107 10.40 -4.13 12.95
N PHE A 108 10.30 -3.66 11.71
CA PHE A 108 11.29 -2.78 11.12
C PHE A 108 11.44 -1.49 11.94
N PHE A 109 10.33 -0.84 12.32
CA PHE A 109 10.37 0.34 13.20
C PHE A 109 10.90 0.02 14.61
N GLN A 110 10.52 -1.10 15.20
CA GLN A 110 11.07 -1.55 16.49
C GLN A 110 12.59 -1.79 16.41
N ALA A 111 13.07 -2.34 15.30
CA ALA A 111 14.49 -2.58 15.07
C ALA A 111 15.26 -1.27 14.87
N GLN A 112 14.69 -0.30 14.14
CA GLN A 112 15.26 1.03 14.01
C GLN A 112 15.35 1.76 15.35
N ASP A 113 14.27 1.78 16.13
CA ASP A 113 14.24 2.42 17.46
C ASP A 113 15.29 1.79 18.40
N ALA A 114 15.39 0.46 18.40
CA ALA A 114 16.42 -0.25 19.16
C ALA A 114 17.84 0.14 18.71
N ARG A 115 18.10 0.16 17.40
CA ARG A 115 19.40 0.56 16.83
C ARG A 115 19.77 1.99 17.23
N ASP A 116 18.84 2.92 17.07
CA ASP A 116 19.04 4.34 17.33
C ASP A 116 19.19 4.62 18.84
N SER A 117 18.65 3.73 19.68
CA SER A 117 18.87 3.69 21.12
C SER A 117 20.10 2.88 21.56
N PHE A 118 21.02 2.53 20.64
CA PHE A 118 22.23 1.73 20.89
C PHE A 118 21.96 0.35 21.52
N LYS A 119 20.78 -0.23 21.28
CA LYS A 119 20.42 -1.60 21.68
C LYS A 119 20.65 -2.57 20.52
N ASN A 120 20.80 -3.85 20.83
CA ASN A 120 20.87 -4.92 19.83
C ASN A 120 19.65 -5.84 20.00
N LEU A 121 18.62 -5.60 19.20
CA LEU A 121 17.43 -6.43 19.17
C LEU A 121 17.75 -7.75 18.47
N SER A 122 17.58 -8.88 19.17
CA SER A 122 17.69 -10.21 18.56
C SER A 122 16.34 -10.65 17.97
N ALA A 123 16.36 -11.58 17.02
CA ALA A 123 15.13 -12.17 16.48
C ALA A 123 14.34 -12.94 17.56
N ALA A 124 15.04 -13.64 18.47
CA ALA A 124 14.43 -14.32 19.60
C ALA A 124 13.68 -13.33 20.50
N ASP A 125 14.31 -12.22 20.90
CA ASP A 125 13.66 -11.20 21.74
C ASP A 125 12.48 -10.55 21.01
N ALA A 126 12.65 -10.24 19.73
CA ALA A 126 11.63 -9.61 18.91
C ALA A 126 10.35 -10.44 18.76
N LEU A 127 10.46 -11.77 18.83
CA LEU A 127 9.32 -12.70 18.72
C LEU A 127 8.63 -12.99 20.06
N THR A 128 9.14 -12.45 21.17
CA THR A 128 8.54 -12.63 22.51
C THR A 128 7.60 -11.50 22.92
N GLY A 129 6.87 -11.71 24.02
CA GLY A 129 5.68 -10.95 24.42
C GLY A 129 5.82 -9.42 24.44
N ASP A 130 6.95 -8.86 24.86
CA ASP A 130 7.09 -7.39 25.00
C ASP A 130 7.16 -6.66 23.66
N TYR A 131 7.77 -7.27 22.64
CA TYR A 131 7.83 -6.71 21.28
C TYR A 131 6.66 -7.19 20.43
N ALA A 132 6.27 -8.46 20.56
CA ALA A 132 5.18 -9.06 19.79
C ALA A 132 3.82 -8.45 20.13
N SER A 133 3.51 -8.19 21.39
CA SER A 133 2.22 -7.61 21.81
C SER A 133 1.98 -6.18 21.33
N LYS A 134 3.03 -5.48 20.88
CA LYS A 134 2.94 -4.11 20.36
C LYS A 134 2.71 -4.06 18.84
N ARG A 135 2.63 -5.22 18.18
CA ARG A 135 2.41 -5.34 16.75
C ARG A 135 0.95 -5.66 16.42
N LEU A 136 0.62 -5.70 15.13
CA LEU A 136 -0.63 -6.22 14.61
C LEU A 136 -0.75 -7.70 14.99
N ASP A 137 -1.99 -8.17 15.10
CA ASP A 137 -2.28 -9.58 15.34
C ASP A 137 -1.77 -10.46 14.18
N ASN A 138 -1.57 -11.75 14.45
CA ASN A 138 -1.16 -12.71 13.43
C ASN A 138 -2.21 -12.79 12.31
N GLY A 139 -1.76 -12.58 11.08
CA GLY A 139 -2.60 -12.60 9.88
C GLY A 139 -3.36 -11.29 9.62
N GLU A 140 -3.16 -10.24 10.42
CA GLU A 140 -3.73 -8.92 10.18
C GLU A 140 -2.85 -8.11 9.21
N LEU A 141 -3.51 -7.41 8.28
CA LEU A 141 -2.92 -6.39 7.42
C LEU A 141 -3.50 -5.03 7.77
N ARG A 142 -2.64 -4.01 7.81
CA ARG A 142 -3.04 -2.60 7.82
C ARG A 142 -3.01 -2.06 6.39
N VAL A 143 -4.08 -1.41 5.99
CA VAL A 143 -4.27 -0.76 4.69
C VAL A 143 -4.54 0.72 4.92
N ASP A 144 -3.56 1.54 4.57
CA ASP A 144 -3.65 3.00 4.60
C ASP A 144 -4.06 3.49 3.21
N ILE A 145 -5.16 4.21 3.11
CA ILE A 145 -5.68 4.77 1.86
C ILE A 145 -5.53 6.28 1.92
N ASN A 146 -4.61 6.83 1.13
CA ASN A 146 -4.53 8.27 0.93
C ASN A 146 -5.70 8.69 0.03
N VAL A 147 -6.51 9.64 0.50
CA VAL A 147 -7.68 10.13 -0.23
C VAL A 147 -7.53 11.63 -0.50
N ARG A 148 -8.06 12.08 -1.63
CA ARG A 148 -8.05 13.49 -2.05
C ARG A 148 -9.38 13.88 -2.65
N GLY A 149 -9.78 15.13 -2.46
CA GLY A 149 -11.02 15.64 -3.06
C GLY A 149 -12.24 15.56 -2.15
N LEU A 150 -12.06 15.30 -0.86
CA LEU A 150 -13.18 15.20 0.07
C LEU A 150 -13.88 16.57 0.19
N PRO A 151 -15.21 16.65 0.11
CA PRO A 151 -15.92 17.94 0.20
C PRO A 151 -15.84 18.54 1.62
N THR A 152 -15.75 17.67 2.63
CA THR A 152 -15.56 18.04 4.04
C THR A 152 -14.68 17.02 4.73
N GLU A 153 -14.12 17.37 5.88
CA GLU A 153 -13.40 16.40 6.71
C GLU A 153 -14.31 15.23 7.11
N GLN A 154 -15.56 15.50 7.48
CA GLN A 154 -16.54 14.52 7.97
C GLN A 154 -16.92 13.48 6.92
N ALA A 155 -16.86 13.85 5.64
CA ALA A 155 -17.19 12.95 4.53
C ALA A 155 -16.29 11.71 4.47
N ARG A 156 -15.12 11.75 5.13
CA ARG A 156 -14.24 10.58 5.33
C ARG A 156 -14.98 9.37 5.95
N ASN A 157 -16.00 9.61 6.77
CA ASN A 157 -16.75 8.56 7.45
C ASN A 157 -17.72 7.80 6.52
N ALA A 158 -17.97 8.32 5.31
CA ALA A 158 -18.86 7.68 4.33
C ALA A 158 -18.12 6.67 3.44
N TYR A 159 -16.79 6.57 3.53
CA TYR A 159 -16.03 5.58 2.78
C TYR A 159 -16.36 4.15 3.22
N LEU A 160 -16.71 3.32 2.25
CA LEU A 160 -16.94 1.90 2.44
C LEU A 160 -15.84 1.10 1.75
N VAL A 161 -15.07 0.37 2.54
CA VAL A 161 -14.00 -0.49 2.03
C VAL A 161 -14.28 -1.93 2.39
N ARG A 162 -14.12 -2.82 1.41
CA ARG A 162 -14.29 -4.27 1.56
C ARG A 162 -13.13 -5.00 0.90
N MET A 163 -12.76 -6.14 1.43
CA MET A 163 -11.82 -7.05 0.78
C MET A 163 -12.60 -8.20 0.15
N LYS A 164 -12.27 -8.57 -1.09
CA LYS A 164 -12.85 -9.75 -1.73
C LYS A 164 -12.12 -11.01 -1.26
N GLY A 165 -12.84 -11.91 -0.59
CA GLY A 165 -12.33 -13.22 -0.18
C GLY A 165 -12.16 -14.17 -1.38
N LYS A 166 -11.50 -15.30 -1.14
CA LYS A 166 -11.25 -16.33 -2.18
C LYS A 166 -12.54 -16.89 -2.79
N ASP A 167 -13.62 -16.92 -2.02
CA ASP A 167 -14.95 -17.36 -2.44
C ASP A 167 -15.78 -16.23 -3.09
N GLY A 168 -15.21 -15.04 -3.28
CA GLY A 168 -15.88 -13.87 -3.82
C GLY A 168 -16.71 -13.10 -2.81
N LYS A 169 -16.78 -13.52 -1.54
CA LYS A 169 -17.50 -12.78 -0.49
C LYS A 169 -16.80 -11.47 -0.17
N LEU A 170 -17.60 -10.47 0.18
CA LEU A 170 -17.11 -9.15 0.58
C LEU A 170 -16.90 -9.12 2.10
N VAL A 171 -15.63 -9.11 2.49
CA VAL A 171 -15.20 -9.12 3.89
C VAL A 171 -15.07 -7.67 4.38
N ALA A 172 -15.70 -7.37 5.52
CA ALA A 172 -15.53 -6.10 6.22
C ALA A 172 -14.13 -6.00 6.84
N PRO A 173 -13.58 -4.78 6.99
CA PRO A 173 -12.42 -4.59 7.85
C PRO A 173 -12.80 -4.95 9.30
N VAL A 174 -11.85 -5.53 10.04
CA VAL A 174 -12.02 -5.82 11.48
C VAL A 174 -11.97 -4.54 12.31
N ARG A 175 -11.28 -3.52 11.80
CA ARG A 175 -11.18 -2.19 12.39
C ARG A 175 -11.03 -1.15 11.28
N SER A 176 -11.61 0.02 11.48
CA SER A 176 -11.39 1.20 10.65
C SER A 176 -11.10 2.41 11.52
N THR A 177 -10.21 3.27 11.07
CA THR A 177 -9.81 4.52 11.72
C THR A 177 -9.22 5.46 10.66
N TYR A 178 -8.59 6.54 11.09
CA TYR A 178 -7.91 7.48 10.22
C TYR A 178 -6.70 8.07 10.93
N VAL A 179 -5.74 8.56 10.15
CA VAL A 179 -4.61 9.34 10.67
C VAL A 179 -5.10 10.77 10.94
N ASN A 180 -4.55 11.42 11.96
CA ASN A 180 -4.83 12.83 12.24
C ASN A 180 -4.04 13.76 11.30
N ASP A 181 -4.24 13.61 9.98
CA ASP A 181 -3.52 14.32 8.92
C ASP A 181 -4.44 15.04 7.93
N PHE A 182 -5.75 15.07 8.21
CA PHE A 182 -6.73 15.67 7.33
C PHE A 182 -6.59 17.19 7.27
N LYS A 183 -6.52 17.72 6.05
CA LYS A 183 -6.40 19.16 5.81
C LYS A 183 -7.01 19.56 4.46
N PRO A 184 -7.53 20.79 4.35
CA PRO A 184 -7.86 21.36 3.05
C PRO A 184 -6.58 21.50 2.20
N VAL A 185 -6.69 21.22 0.91
CA VAL A 185 -5.67 21.54 -0.09
C VAL A 185 -6.07 22.78 -0.86
N ASP A 186 -5.10 23.63 -1.17
CA ASP A 186 -5.32 24.76 -2.06
C ASP A 186 -5.75 24.26 -3.44
N ALA A 187 -6.82 24.85 -3.98
CA ALA A 187 -7.35 24.54 -5.30
C ALA A 187 -6.34 24.92 -6.38
N GLY A 188 -5.43 23.99 -6.70
CA GLY A 188 -4.37 24.20 -7.70
C GLY A 188 -3.01 23.58 -7.34
N GLN A 189 -2.84 23.06 -6.13
CA GLN A 189 -1.56 22.44 -5.76
C GLN A 189 -1.53 20.96 -6.20
N PRO A 190 -0.60 20.57 -7.11
CA PRO A 190 -0.39 19.16 -7.38
C PRO A 190 0.07 18.49 -6.08
N ALA A 191 -0.35 17.25 -5.92
CA ALA A 191 -0.17 16.54 -4.68
C ALA A 191 1.28 16.51 -4.20
N PRO A 192 1.51 16.54 -2.87
CA PRO A 192 2.83 16.22 -2.35
C PRO A 192 3.21 14.81 -2.78
N ALA A 193 4.43 14.67 -3.30
CA ALA A 193 5.05 13.38 -3.57
C ALA A 193 5.06 12.52 -2.28
N PRO A 194 5.11 11.18 -2.38
CA PRO A 194 5.30 10.31 -1.22
C PRO A 194 6.53 10.79 -0.42
N ALA A 195 6.38 10.82 0.90
CA ALA A 195 7.26 11.53 1.82
C ALA A 195 8.74 11.20 1.58
N THR A 196 9.50 12.21 1.14
CA THR A 196 10.94 12.31 1.35
C THR A 196 11.18 13.42 2.37
N THR A 197 12.13 13.19 3.27
CA THR A 197 12.53 14.11 4.34
C THR A 197 12.83 15.50 3.78
N ALA A 198 11.90 16.44 3.95
CA ALA A 198 12.07 17.83 3.55
C ALA A 198 11.81 18.76 4.74
N THR A 199 12.82 19.59 5.01
CA THR A 199 12.88 20.61 6.05
C THR A 199 11.74 21.62 5.92
N ALA A 200 10.97 21.78 7.00
CA ALA A 200 9.86 22.72 7.06
C ALA A 200 10.39 24.17 6.99
N THR A 201 10.01 24.90 5.94
CA THR A 201 10.08 26.37 5.92
C THR A 201 8.66 26.89 6.18
N THR A 202 8.49 27.62 7.28
CA THR A 202 7.20 28.18 7.72
C THR A 202 6.84 29.42 6.93
N THR A 203 5.94 29.29 5.95
CA THR A 203 5.22 30.40 5.32
C THR A 203 3.86 30.57 6.02
N PRO A 204 3.34 31.79 6.24
CA PRO A 204 2.08 32.00 6.96
C PRO A 204 0.89 31.38 6.23
N ALA A 205 -0.03 30.80 7.00
CA ALA A 205 -1.21 30.11 6.51
C ALA A 205 -2.21 31.09 5.85
N THR A 206 -2.32 31.02 4.53
CA THR A 206 -3.53 31.41 3.82
C THR A 206 -4.64 30.43 4.20
N THR A 207 -5.84 30.92 4.48
CA THR A 207 -7.00 30.09 4.83
C THR A 207 -7.40 29.23 3.63
N ALA A 208 -6.85 28.02 3.52
CA ALA A 208 -7.16 27.09 2.46
C ALA A 208 -8.66 26.69 2.51
N THR A 209 -9.37 26.89 1.39
CA THR A 209 -10.81 26.63 1.24
C THR A 209 -11.12 25.48 0.28
N GLY A 210 -10.09 24.79 -0.24
CA GLY A 210 -10.27 23.70 -1.19
C GLY A 210 -10.61 22.36 -0.53
N PRO A 211 -10.75 21.29 -1.35
CA PRO A 211 -11.19 19.99 -0.85
C PRO A 211 -10.19 19.41 0.16
N TYR A 212 -10.65 18.49 0.99
CA TYR A 212 -9.82 17.82 1.98
C TYR A 212 -9.04 16.66 1.37
N GLN A 213 -7.87 16.42 1.95
CA GLN A 213 -7.08 15.20 1.76
C GLN A 213 -6.62 14.66 3.12
N GLY A 214 -6.37 13.36 3.21
CA GLY A 214 -5.90 12.70 4.42
C GLY A 214 -5.76 11.19 4.23
N THR A 215 -5.56 10.47 5.32
CA THR A 215 -5.31 9.02 5.29
C THR A 215 -6.35 8.24 6.10
N LEU A 216 -7.10 7.39 5.41
CA LEU A 216 -7.98 6.40 6.02
C LEU A 216 -7.19 5.13 6.34
N VAL A 217 -7.54 4.43 7.41
CA VAL A 217 -6.82 3.24 7.86
C VAL A 217 -7.81 2.10 8.09
N TYR A 218 -7.58 0.97 7.44
CA TYR A 218 -8.40 -0.23 7.54
C TYR A 218 -7.55 -1.43 7.92
N TYR A 219 -8.11 -2.33 8.72
CA TYR A 219 -7.45 -3.56 9.13
C TYR A 219 -8.24 -4.75 8.59
N PHE A 220 -7.56 -5.70 7.98
CA PHE A 220 -8.16 -6.89 7.38
C PHE A 220 -7.43 -8.16 7.83
N GLU A 221 -8.12 -9.29 7.78
CA GLU A 221 -7.54 -10.61 8.06
C GLU A 221 -7.64 -11.51 6.80
N PRO A 222 -6.73 -11.34 5.81
CA PRO A 222 -6.81 -12.06 4.52
C PRO A 222 -6.86 -13.58 4.66
N LEU A 223 -6.15 -14.15 5.64
CA LEU A 223 -6.16 -15.59 5.88
C LEU A 223 -7.55 -16.11 6.26
N LYS A 224 -8.30 -15.37 7.09
CA LYS A 224 -9.68 -15.73 7.45
C LYS A 224 -10.64 -15.61 6.26
N ALA A 225 -10.30 -14.78 5.28
CA ALA A 225 -10.99 -14.67 3.99
C ALA A 225 -10.55 -15.70 2.95
N GLY A 226 -9.65 -16.63 3.31
CA GLY A 226 -9.14 -17.69 2.44
C GLY A 226 -8.06 -17.24 1.45
N LEU A 227 -7.53 -16.03 1.59
CA LEU A 227 -6.40 -15.55 0.79
C LEU A 227 -5.08 -16.06 1.38
N ALA A 228 -4.13 -16.42 0.53
CA ALA A 228 -2.80 -16.86 0.93
C ALA A 228 -1.82 -15.66 1.01
N ALA A 229 -0.69 -15.86 1.71
CA ALA A 229 0.42 -14.91 1.85
C ALA A 229 0.87 -14.22 0.54
N GLY A 230 0.94 -14.98 -0.56
CA GLY A 230 1.35 -14.47 -1.88
C GLY A 230 0.18 -14.22 -2.84
N ALA A 231 -1.06 -14.18 -2.36
CA ALA A 231 -2.23 -13.98 -3.21
C ALA A 231 -2.34 -12.52 -3.68
N LYS A 232 -3.05 -12.32 -4.80
CA LYS A 232 -3.59 -11.00 -5.13
C LYS A 232 -4.84 -10.77 -4.31
N MET A 233 -4.89 -9.63 -3.63
CA MET A 233 -6.00 -9.17 -2.81
C MET A 233 -6.76 -8.09 -3.57
N ASP A 234 -8.08 -8.23 -3.68
CA ASP A 234 -8.95 -7.23 -4.30
C ASP A 234 -9.58 -6.36 -3.21
N LEU A 235 -9.24 -5.08 -3.19
CA LEU A 235 -9.84 -4.09 -2.30
C LEU A 235 -10.93 -3.33 -3.06
N LEU A 236 -12.15 -3.45 -2.59
CA LEU A 236 -13.30 -2.72 -3.10
C LEU A 236 -13.49 -1.44 -2.30
N ILE A 237 -13.54 -0.31 -2.99
CA ILE A 237 -13.66 1.01 -2.40
C ILE A 237 -14.88 1.71 -3.00
N LYS A 238 -15.84 2.07 -2.15
CA LYS A 238 -16.90 3.03 -2.48
C LYS A 238 -16.63 4.32 -1.70
N THR A 239 -16.63 5.43 -2.42
CA THR A 239 -16.33 6.77 -1.90
C THR A 239 -17.57 7.36 -1.22
N GLU A 240 -17.43 8.58 -0.69
CA GLU A 240 -18.51 9.36 -0.07
C GLU A 240 -19.57 9.84 -1.07
N ALA A 241 -19.22 9.90 -2.35
CA ALA A 241 -20.10 10.42 -3.40
C ALA A 241 -21.41 9.62 -3.47
N ASP A 242 -22.51 10.34 -3.64
CA ASP A 242 -23.83 9.76 -3.87
C ASP A 242 -23.93 9.26 -5.33
N SER A 243 -23.24 8.14 -5.58
CA SER A 243 -23.18 7.47 -6.87
C SER A 243 -23.12 5.95 -6.72
N ASP A 244 -23.35 5.25 -7.82
CA ASP A 244 -23.20 3.79 -7.91
C ASP A 244 -21.76 3.35 -8.19
N CYS A 245 -20.81 4.29 -8.30
CA CYS A 245 -19.42 3.97 -8.56
C CYS A 245 -18.77 3.27 -7.36
N ALA A 246 -18.21 2.10 -7.60
CA ALA A 246 -17.33 1.39 -6.69
C ALA A 246 -16.12 0.87 -7.47
N TYR A 247 -14.95 0.92 -6.86
CA TYR A 247 -13.67 0.66 -7.50
C TYR A 247 -13.05 -0.62 -6.93
N SER A 248 -12.46 -1.45 -7.78
CA SER A 248 -11.60 -2.56 -7.40
C SER A 248 -10.15 -2.12 -7.56
N VAL A 249 -9.35 -2.28 -6.51
CA VAL A 249 -7.91 -2.04 -6.50
C VAL A 249 -7.20 -3.34 -6.16
N VAL A 250 -6.40 -3.84 -7.10
CA VAL A 250 -5.68 -5.11 -6.93
C VAL A 250 -4.33 -4.86 -6.27
N VAL A 251 -4.11 -5.51 -5.14
CA VAL A 251 -2.85 -5.49 -4.39
C VAL A 251 -2.20 -6.87 -4.49
N ASP A 252 -0.92 -6.91 -4.84
CA ASP A 252 -0.16 -8.16 -4.93
C ASP A 252 0.63 -8.39 -3.65
N LEU A 253 0.14 -9.29 -2.78
CA LEU A 253 0.77 -9.57 -1.49
C LEU A 253 2.12 -10.30 -1.65
N SER A 254 2.47 -10.77 -2.85
CA SER A 254 3.77 -11.38 -3.17
C SER A 254 4.91 -10.36 -3.38
N LYS A 255 4.72 -9.10 -2.98
CA LYS A 255 5.68 -8.01 -3.18
C LYS A 255 6.37 -7.47 -1.92
N PHE A 256 6.00 -7.91 -0.73
CA PHE A 256 6.60 -7.49 0.55
C PHE A 256 6.66 -8.64 1.55
N GLN A 257 7.48 -8.57 2.60
CA GLN A 257 7.56 -9.57 3.68
C GLN A 257 6.77 -9.12 4.91
#